data_AF-R6M1Z1-F1
#
_entry.id   AF-R6M1Z1-F1
#
_cell.length_a   1.000
_cell.length_b   1.000
_cell.length_c   1.000
_cell.angle_alpha   90.00
_cell.angle_beta   90.00
_cell.angle_gamma   90.00
#
_symmetry.space_group_name_H-M   'P 1'
#
loop_
_entity.id
_entity.type
_entity.pdbx_description
1 polymer ?
#
loop_
_entity_poly.entity_id
_entity_poly.type
_entity_poly.pdbx_seq_one_letter_code
_entity_poly.pdbx_strand_id
1 'polypeptide(L)'
;MEENQNGFQPEQSEQDVNAIPEQDAEENAQPAEVEAPEAETAEQSTQEASEETVQPTAAPEKQPKKKAALGIALAAVVAVLAVAAIFITQAIKNKNVPDEIDPDFSQSADVETPVQDPEQTPEETPEETPAETKPITGVIAHRNAQGYASYTMTAEQATDEVLDLVVANCGDWALDNRGLAYYYWEQYYSFAGQYGQYLSYLMDTSLGLDEQLYNDTDTWQETFLNAAIQRFGMVSAVCQEAEANGYTFDADSEDQLTAIRENLESSAANYGYDDADRIVQDAFGANTTLDAYMEFVRKSMIASGYLNAKVEQIECTDEQLSDYYDEHVDDYLAQGIEKDDTHMVSVRHILITPSGQDENGEYTEEAWAAAEEEAQRILAEWESGEKTEESFAEMAMQYSTDPGSNTNGGLYEDVYPGMMVTEFNDWCFAEDRNVADYGIIKTSYGYHIMYMSGVSDELYWKSVVKEAYLNEQASALLDEICARYPVTSDLSNAGILELKSSAAENAAE
;
A
#
# COMPACT_ATOMS: atom_id res chain seq x y z
N MET A 1 -18.75 55.58 -51.19
CA MET A 1 -17.81 54.46 -51.13
C MET A 1 -17.91 53.99 -49.68
N GLU A 2 -19.03 53.33 -49.37
CA GLU A 2 -19.15 51.85 -49.15
C GLU A 2 -18.56 51.48 -47.76
N GLU A 3 -19.39 51.32 -46.71
CA GLU A 3 -19.96 50.06 -46.17
C GLU A 3 -18.85 49.00 -45.92
N ASN A 4 -18.64 48.41 -44.72
CA ASN A 4 -19.53 47.48 -44.04
C ASN A 4 -18.99 47.04 -42.64
N GLN A 5 -19.83 46.36 -41.85
CA GLN A 5 -19.73 45.96 -40.44
C GLN A 5 -19.00 44.62 -40.14
N ASN A 6 -18.90 44.31 -38.82
CA ASN A 6 -18.60 43.04 -38.10
C ASN A 6 -17.11 42.73 -37.85
N GLY A 7 -16.61 42.37 -36.64
CA GLY A 7 -17.22 41.88 -35.40
C GLY A 7 -16.91 40.39 -35.20
N PHE A 8 -15.82 40.05 -34.46
CA PHE A 8 -15.59 38.72 -33.85
C PHE A 8 -14.38 38.78 -32.87
N GLN A 9 -14.60 38.36 -31.61
CA GLN A 9 -13.57 37.98 -30.62
C GLN A 9 -13.28 36.48 -30.76
N PRO A 10 -12.07 35.99 -30.42
CA PRO A 10 -11.89 34.60 -30.05
C PRO A 10 -11.64 34.42 -28.55
N GLU A 11 -12.23 33.33 -28.06
CA GLU A 11 -12.25 32.77 -26.71
C GLU A 11 -10.88 32.29 -26.23
N GLN A 12 -10.70 32.32 -24.91
CA GLN A 12 -9.62 31.64 -24.20
C GLN A 12 -10.03 30.18 -23.99
N SER A 13 -9.17 29.25 -24.38
CA SER A 13 -9.25 27.83 -24.04
C SER A 13 -8.38 27.57 -22.81
N GLU A 14 -9.00 27.29 -21.68
CA GLU A 14 -8.35 26.69 -20.52
C GLU A 14 -8.36 25.16 -20.72
N GLN A 15 -7.18 24.55 -20.70
CA GLN A 15 -6.99 23.10 -20.61
C GLN A 15 -6.56 22.81 -19.19
N ASP A 16 -7.49 22.32 -18.37
CA ASP A 16 -7.15 21.71 -17.09
C ASP A 16 -6.62 20.31 -17.33
N VAL A 17 -5.42 20.07 -16.83
CA VAL A 17 -4.68 18.82 -16.91
C VAL A 17 -4.62 18.29 -15.49
N ASN A 18 -5.60 17.48 -15.09
CA ASN A 18 -5.54 16.56 -13.94
C ASN A 18 -6.76 15.64 -13.98
N ALA A 19 -6.67 14.57 -14.77
CA ALA A 19 -7.63 13.48 -14.78
C ALA A 19 -6.91 12.19 -14.34
N ILE A 20 -7.37 11.62 -13.23
CA ILE A 20 -7.04 10.27 -12.76
C ILE A 20 -8.01 9.30 -13.45
N PRO A 21 -7.57 8.11 -13.91
CA PRO A 21 -8.33 7.33 -14.89
C PRO A 21 -9.43 6.45 -14.29
N GLU A 22 -10.51 6.34 -15.04
CA GLU A 22 -11.68 5.47 -14.84
C GLU A 22 -11.29 3.98 -14.88
N GLN A 23 -11.88 3.18 -13.99
CA GLN A 23 -11.93 1.73 -14.10
C GLN A 23 -13.35 1.30 -14.45
N ASP A 24 -13.51 0.77 -15.67
CA ASP A 24 -14.73 0.14 -16.17
C ASP A 24 -15.08 -1.12 -15.36
N ALA A 25 -16.31 -1.17 -14.84
CA ALA A 25 -16.92 -2.39 -14.32
C ALA A 25 -18.09 -2.79 -15.22
N GLU A 26 -17.87 -3.80 -16.07
CA GLU A 26 -18.91 -4.41 -16.90
C GLU A 26 -19.93 -5.17 -16.05
N GLU A 27 -21.19 -4.81 -16.31
CA GLU A 27 -22.44 -5.33 -15.78
C GLU A 27 -22.73 -6.78 -16.23
N ASN A 28 -23.23 -7.62 -15.32
CA ASN A 28 -24.10 -8.72 -15.71
C ASN A 28 -25.09 -9.08 -14.60
N ALA A 29 -26.24 -8.40 -14.58
CA ALA A 29 -27.40 -8.79 -13.80
C ALA A 29 -28.64 -8.84 -14.71
N GLN A 30 -29.22 -10.04 -14.89
CA GLN A 30 -30.57 -10.19 -15.44
C GLN A 30 -31.59 -10.44 -14.31
N PRO A 31 -32.83 -9.92 -14.45
CA PRO A 31 -33.77 -9.76 -13.35
C PRO A 31 -34.65 -11.00 -13.14
N ALA A 32 -35.14 -11.18 -11.91
CA ALA A 32 -36.21 -12.13 -11.59
C ALA A 32 -37.42 -11.41 -10.98
N GLU A 33 -38.58 -11.75 -11.53
CA GLU A 33 -39.92 -11.19 -11.30
C GLU A 33 -40.45 -11.31 -9.87
N VAL A 34 -41.31 -10.35 -9.56
CA VAL A 34 -42.13 -10.18 -8.35
C VAL A 34 -43.35 -11.09 -8.42
N GLU A 35 -43.60 -11.86 -7.35
CA GLU A 35 -44.97 -12.21 -6.92
C GLU A 35 -45.03 -12.25 -5.37
N ALA A 36 -45.87 -11.40 -4.80
CA ALA A 36 -46.47 -11.57 -3.47
C ALA A 36 -47.85 -12.24 -3.64
N PRO A 37 -48.46 -12.86 -2.60
CA PRO A 37 -49.26 -12.05 -1.67
C PRO A 37 -49.39 -12.57 -0.20
N GLU A 38 -49.76 -11.63 0.69
CA GLU A 38 -50.70 -11.68 1.85
C GLU A 38 -50.61 -12.82 2.91
N ALA A 39 -51.01 -12.68 4.19
CA ALA A 39 -51.20 -11.65 5.22
C ALA A 39 -51.74 -12.42 6.46
N GLU A 40 -51.31 -12.12 7.70
CA GLU A 40 -52.15 -11.93 8.93
C GLU A 40 -51.41 -12.12 10.28
N THR A 41 -51.39 -11.01 11.03
CA THR A 41 -51.69 -10.77 12.46
C THR A 41 -50.97 -11.46 13.65
N ALA A 42 -50.27 -10.59 14.41
CA ALA A 42 -50.36 -10.30 15.86
C ALA A 42 -49.82 -11.28 16.92
N GLU A 43 -48.82 -10.86 17.72
CA GLU A 43 -48.99 -10.39 19.10
C GLU A 43 -47.65 -9.95 19.74
N GLN A 44 -47.76 -9.30 20.90
CA GLN A 44 -46.90 -8.29 21.52
C GLN A 44 -45.76 -8.83 22.42
N SER A 45 -44.74 -7.97 22.58
CA SER A 45 -43.97 -7.72 23.83
C SER A 45 -42.87 -8.70 24.24
N THR A 46 -41.59 -8.29 24.16
CA THR A 46 -40.80 -7.74 25.29
C THR A 46 -39.37 -7.47 24.85
N GLN A 47 -38.82 -6.39 25.41
CA GLN A 47 -37.46 -5.87 25.22
C GLN A 47 -36.52 -6.57 26.21
N GLU A 48 -35.47 -7.22 25.72
CA GLU A 48 -34.28 -7.57 26.52
C GLU A 48 -33.05 -7.43 25.62
N ALA A 49 -32.07 -6.70 26.15
CA ALA A 49 -30.75 -6.51 25.55
C ALA A 49 -30.01 -7.86 25.51
N SER A 50 -29.32 -8.13 24.40
CA SER A 50 -28.43 -9.28 24.29
C SER A 50 -27.15 -8.91 23.56
N GLU A 51 -26.05 -9.13 24.28
CA GLU A 51 -24.66 -9.26 23.83
C GLU A 51 -24.57 -9.92 22.44
N GLU A 52 -23.84 -9.28 21.52
CA GLU A 52 -23.53 -9.88 20.23
C GLU A 52 -22.44 -10.95 20.44
N THR A 53 -22.94 -12.17 20.62
CA THR A 53 -22.17 -13.40 20.58
C THR A 53 -22.02 -13.80 19.11
N VAL A 54 -20.82 -13.73 18.55
CA VAL A 54 -20.55 -14.25 17.21
C VAL A 54 -20.62 -15.79 17.27
N GLN A 55 -21.68 -16.37 16.70
CA GLN A 55 -21.79 -17.81 16.47
C GLN A 55 -21.19 -18.20 15.10
N PRO A 56 -20.68 -19.44 14.98
CA PRO A 56 -19.76 -19.85 13.92
C PRO A 56 -20.50 -20.18 12.62
N THR A 57 -20.03 -19.62 11.51
CA THR A 57 -20.52 -19.94 10.17
C THR A 57 -20.07 -21.34 9.74
N ALA A 58 -21.00 -22.08 9.14
CA ALA A 58 -20.84 -23.48 8.75
C ALA A 58 -19.71 -23.72 7.73
N ALA A 59 -19.02 -24.84 7.89
CA ALA A 59 -17.93 -25.31 7.03
C ALA A 59 -18.36 -25.46 5.56
N PRO A 60 -17.55 -25.02 4.58
CA PRO A 60 -17.82 -25.28 3.17
C PRO A 60 -17.41 -26.71 2.79
N GLU A 61 -18.21 -27.33 1.93
CA GLU A 61 -17.97 -28.67 1.38
C GLU A 61 -16.65 -28.76 0.60
N LYS A 62 -15.97 -29.89 0.77
CA LYS A 62 -14.67 -30.21 0.17
C LYS A 62 -14.75 -30.27 -1.35
N GLN A 63 -14.11 -29.32 -2.04
CA GLN A 63 -13.69 -29.46 -3.44
C GLN A 63 -12.15 -29.52 -3.55
N PRO A 64 -11.58 -30.21 -4.57
CA PRO A 64 -10.16 -30.51 -4.62
C PRO A 64 -9.37 -29.27 -5.07
N LYS A 65 -8.88 -28.48 -4.12
CA LYS A 65 -8.00 -27.34 -4.34
C LYS A 65 -6.57 -27.71 -3.93
N LYS A 66 -5.66 -27.87 -4.89
CA LYS A 66 -4.21 -28.01 -4.61
C LYS A 66 -3.35 -26.90 -5.23
N LYS A 67 -3.95 -25.94 -5.94
CA LYS A 67 -3.21 -24.87 -6.64
C LYS A 67 -3.51 -23.45 -6.15
N ALA A 68 -4.78 -23.14 -5.86
CA ALA A 68 -5.19 -21.82 -5.30
C ALA A 68 -4.81 -21.59 -3.82
N ALA A 69 -4.09 -22.52 -3.18
CA ALA A 69 -3.72 -22.47 -1.77
C ALA A 69 -2.49 -21.60 -1.50
N LEU A 70 -1.56 -21.55 -2.47
CA LEU A 70 -0.23 -20.96 -2.30
C LEU A 70 -0.29 -19.42 -2.33
N GLY A 71 -1.04 -18.84 -3.27
CA GLY A 71 -1.19 -17.38 -3.40
C GLY A 71 -1.91 -16.73 -2.21
N ILE A 72 -2.91 -17.40 -1.63
CA ILE A 72 -3.68 -16.85 -0.50
C ILE A 72 -2.89 -16.96 0.82
N ALA A 73 -2.13 -18.03 1.02
CA ALA A 73 -1.24 -18.16 2.18
C ALA A 73 -0.09 -17.15 2.14
N LEU A 74 0.45 -16.85 0.95
CA LEU A 74 1.47 -15.82 0.76
C LEU A 74 0.92 -14.40 1.01
N ALA A 75 -0.30 -14.10 0.55
CA ALA A 75 -0.97 -12.83 0.85
C ALA A 75 -1.21 -12.61 2.36
N ALA A 76 -1.54 -13.67 3.11
CA ALA A 76 -1.69 -13.60 4.56
C ALA A 76 -0.35 -13.35 5.30
N VAL A 77 0.76 -13.92 4.80
CA VAL A 77 2.11 -13.68 5.33
C VAL A 77 2.58 -12.25 5.03
N VAL A 78 2.28 -11.71 3.84
CA VAL A 78 2.67 -10.35 3.41
C VAL A 78 1.81 -9.27 4.04
N ALA A 79 0.49 -9.47 4.19
CA ALA A 79 -0.43 -8.50 4.80
C ALA A 79 -0.11 -8.19 6.28
N VAL A 80 0.48 -9.16 6.99
CA VAL A 80 0.93 -8.99 8.37
C VAL A 80 2.13 -8.04 8.49
N LEU A 81 2.97 -7.93 7.45
CA LEU A 81 4.16 -7.07 7.44
C LEU A 81 3.82 -5.60 7.14
N ALA A 82 2.66 -5.32 6.53
CA ALA A 82 2.21 -3.96 6.23
C ALA A 82 1.83 -3.14 7.48
N VAL A 83 1.39 -3.80 8.56
CA VAL A 83 0.94 -3.15 9.82
C VAL A 83 2.11 -2.52 10.60
N ALA A 84 3.35 -2.96 10.39
CA ALA A 84 4.54 -2.43 11.04
C ALA A 84 5.24 -1.31 10.26
N ALA A 85 4.79 -0.97 9.05
CA ALA A 85 5.63 -0.26 8.08
C ALA A 85 5.39 1.26 7.99
N ILE A 86 4.24 1.80 8.37
CA ILE A 86 3.77 3.11 7.87
C ILE A 86 4.78 4.27 8.07
N PHE A 87 5.45 4.38 9.22
CA PHE A 87 6.46 5.43 9.46
C PHE A 87 7.85 5.09 8.89
N ILE A 88 8.18 3.81 8.80
CA ILE A 88 9.51 3.34 8.39
C ILE A 88 9.67 3.35 6.86
N THR A 89 8.61 3.03 6.10
CA THR A 89 8.67 3.05 4.63
C THR A 89 8.78 4.47 4.07
N GLN A 90 8.22 5.48 4.73
CA GLN A 90 8.33 6.87 4.26
C GLN A 90 9.76 7.44 4.44
N ALA A 91 10.43 7.13 5.56
CA ALA A 91 11.83 7.52 5.77
C ALA A 91 12.80 6.85 4.77
N ILE A 92 12.48 5.64 4.30
CA ILE A 92 13.25 4.92 3.26
C ILE A 92 12.92 5.45 1.85
N LYS A 93 11.66 5.83 1.57
CA LYS A 93 11.25 6.46 0.29
C LYS A 93 12.10 7.70 -0.04
N ASN A 94 12.39 8.55 0.95
CA ASN A 94 13.20 9.76 0.77
C ASN A 94 14.70 9.51 0.50
N LYS A 95 15.21 8.28 0.63
CA LYS A 95 16.65 8.00 0.44
C LYS A 95 16.96 7.17 -0.81
N ASN A 96 16.01 6.43 -1.40
CA ASN A 96 16.32 5.43 -2.43
C ASN A 96 15.38 5.38 -3.65
N VAL A 97 14.54 6.38 -3.90
CA VAL A 97 13.78 6.49 -5.16
C VAL A 97 14.19 7.78 -5.88
N PRO A 98 14.73 7.72 -7.11
CA PRO A 98 14.77 8.89 -7.96
C PRO A 98 13.34 9.30 -8.30
N ASP A 99 12.95 10.52 -7.94
CA ASP A 99 11.85 11.21 -8.59
C ASP A 99 12.15 11.28 -10.10
N GLU A 100 11.17 10.94 -10.94
CA GLU A 100 11.26 10.82 -12.41
C GLU A 100 11.84 9.50 -12.97
N ILE A 101 10.93 8.60 -13.35
CA ILE A 101 11.15 7.78 -14.56
C ILE A 101 10.94 8.73 -15.74
N ASP A 102 12.03 9.04 -16.45
CA ASP A 102 12.00 9.77 -17.72
C ASP A 102 10.99 9.10 -18.68
N PRO A 103 9.95 9.80 -19.17
CA PRO A 103 8.91 9.21 -19.99
C PRO A 103 9.36 8.88 -21.43
N ASP A 104 10.61 9.11 -21.81
CA ASP A 104 11.12 8.79 -23.15
C ASP A 104 12.04 7.55 -23.17
N PHE A 105 11.47 6.37 -22.91
CA PHE A 105 12.07 5.10 -23.32
C PHE A 105 11.27 4.47 -24.47
N SER A 106 11.30 5.12 -25.63
CA SER A 106 10.78 4.58 -26.88
C SER A 106 11.88 4.42 -27.93
N GLN A 107 12.16 3.15 -28.23
CA GLN A 107 12.66 2.60 -29.50
C GLN A 107 14.00 3.11 -30.08
N SER A 108 14.98 2.20 -30.15
CA SER A 108 15.28 1.54 -31.44
C SER A 108 16.25 0.39 -31.26
N ALA A 109 15.80 -0.80 -31.64
CA ALA A 109 16.67 -1.87 -32.07
C ALA A 109 17.11 -1.56 -33.51
N ASP A 110 18.41 -1.55 -33.77
CA ASP A 110 18.94 -1.88 -35.08
C ASP A 110 20.22 -2.70 -34.94
N VAL A 111 20.14 -3.89 -35.53
CA VAL A 111 21.17 -4.91 -35.62
C VAL A 111 22.16 -4.52 -36.70
N GLU A 112 23.47 -4.55 -36.42
CA GLU A 112 24.47 -4.91 -37.42
C GLU A 112 25.57 -5.78 -36.80
N THR A 113 25.60 -7.04 -37.23
CA THR A 113 26.76 -7.94 -37.10
C THR A 113 27.88 -7.44 -38.01
N PRO A 114 29.16 -7.69 -37.67
CA PRO A 114 29.98 -8.34 -38.69
C PRO A 114 30.97 -9.41 -38.18
N VAL A 115 30.89 -10.55 -38.87
CA VAL A 115 31.98 -11.32 -39.51
C VAL A 115 33.14 -11.83 -38.63
N GLN A 116 33.18 -13.15 -38.50
CA GLN A 116 34.35 -13.96 -38.13
C GLN A 116 35.41 -13.98 -39.26
N ASP A 117 36.68 -14.06 -38.86
CA ASP A 117 37.76 -14.65 -39.68
C ASP A 117 38.57 -15.64 -38.80
N PRO A 118 38.86 -16.87 -39.26
CA PRO A 118 39.45 -17.94 -38.45
C PRO A 118 40.97 -18.05 -38.67
N GLU A 119 41.71 -18.50 -37.66
CA GLU A 119 42.89 -19.39 -37.74
C GLU A 119 43.73 -19.23 -36.45
N GLN A 120 43.73 -20.25 -35.58
CA GLN A 120 44.86 -21.18 -35.40
C GLN A 120 44.60 -22.13 -34.21
N THR A 121 44.78 -23.41 -34.49
CA THR A 121 44.61 -24.60 -33.63
C THR A 121 45.99 -25.06 -33.10
N PRO A 122 46.09 -26.13 -32.29
CA PRO A 122 45.99 -26.21 -30.83
C PRO A 122 47.33 -26.56 -30.15
N GLU A 123 47.40 -26.54 -28.82
CA GLU A 123 48.42 -27.29 -28.09
C GLU A 123 47.76 -28.15 -26.99
N GLU A 124 48.22 -29.41 -26.93
CA GLU A 124 47.58 -30.55 -26.28
C GLU A 124 47.66 -30.55 -24.73
N THR A 125 46.64 -31.17 -24.15
CA THR A 125 46.47 -31.56 -22.75
C THR A 125 47.62 -32.43 -22.21
N PRO A 126 47.72 -32.57 -20.88
CA PRO A 126 47.55 -33.92 -20.34
C PRO A 126 46.49 -34.01 -19.22
N GLU A 127 45.63 -35.01 -19.39
CA GLU A 127 44.76 -35.62 -18.40
C GLU A 127 45.56 -36.17 -17.21
N GLU A 128 45.17 -35.82 -15.97
CA GLU A 128 45.32 -36.69 -14.80
C GLU A 128 44.01 -36.72 -13.99
N THR A 129 43.71 -37.91 -13.47
CA THR A 129 42.45 -38.42 -12.92
C THR A 129 42.24 -38.01 -11.44
N PRO A 130 41.06 -38.28 -10.82
CA PRO A 130 40.43 -37.39 -9.85
C PRO A 130 40.98 -37.58 -8.43
N ALA A 131 41.38 -36.48 -7.80
CA ALA A 131 41.63 -36.44 -6.36
C ALA A 131 40.38 -35.91 -5.65
N GLU A 132 39.89 -36.70 -4.69
CA GLU A 132 38.90 -36.41 -3.65
C GLU A 132 38.35 -34.97 -3.62
N THR A 133 37.08 -34.82 -3.99
CA THR A 133 36.26 -33.67 -3.66
C THR A 133 36.21 -33.51 -2.15
N LYS A 134 37.03 -32.60 -1.60
CA LYS A 134 36.68 -31.92 -0.37
C LYS A 134 35.34 -31.21 -0.59
N PRO A 135 34.42 -31.21 0.38
CA PRO A 135 33.15 -30.49 0.27
C PRO A 135 33.45 -29.01 -0.01
N ILE A 136 32.68 -28.43 -0.92
CA ILE A 136 32.77 -27.01 -1.25
C ILE A 136 32.48 -26.24 0.03
N THR A 137 33.53 -25.63 0.58
CA THR A 137 33.48 -24.61 1.62
C THR A 137 33.93 -23.33 0.93
N GLY A 138 33.04 -22.34 0.81
CA GLY A 138 33.53 -20.98 1.02
C GLY A 138 33.23 -19.86 0.03
N VAL A 139 32.38 -19.97 -1.00
CA VAL A 139 31.78 -18.75 -1.57
C VAL A 139 30.41 -19.05 -2.19
N ILE A 140 29.34 -18.47 -1.63
CA ILE A 140 28.01 -18.50 -2.25
C ILE A 140 27.90 -17.39 -3.29
N ALA A 141 28.47 -16.21 -2.99
CA ALA A 141 28.62 -15.14 -3.95
C ALA A 141 29.49 -15.59 -5.15
N HIS A 142 28.93 -15.57 -6.35
CA HIS A 142 29.57 -16.01 -7.58
C HIS A 142 29.19 -15.09 -8.74
N ARG A 143 29.71 -15.39 -9.94
CA ARG A 143 29.26 -14.75 -11.18
C ARG A 143 28.35 -15.71 -11.94
N ASN A 144 27.16 -15.26 -12.31
CA ASN A 144 26.23 -16.07 -13.11
C ASN A 144 26.67 -16.15 -14.59
N ALA A 145 25.89 -16.86 -15.42
CA ALA A 145 26.22 -17.09 -16.82
C ALA A 145 26.30 -15.79 -17.66
N GLN A 146 25.61 -14.74 -17.21
CA GLN A 146 25.53 -13.41 -17.78
C GLN A 146 26.68 -12.51 -17.27
N GLY A 147 27.46 -12.96 -16.28
CA GLY A 147 28.57 -12.21 -15.69
C GLY A 147 28.15 -11.25 -14.56
N TYR A 148 26.89 -11.29 -14.13
CA TYR A 148 26.40 -10.53 -12.98
C TYR A 148 26.78 -11.21 -11.67
N ALA A 149 26.83 -10.45 -10.58
CA ALA A 149 27.01 -11.05 -9.27
C ALA A 149 25.73 -11.82 -8.90
N SER A 150 25.90 -12.97 -8.28
CA SER A 150 24.80 -13.83 -7.84
C SER A 150 25.12 -14.37 -6.46
N TYR A 151 24.11 -14.40 -5.61
CA TYR A 151 24.11 -14.94 -4.27
C TYR A 151 23.20 -16.17 -4.18
N THR A 152 22.74 -16.67 -5.33
CA THR A 152 21.88 -17.86 -5.42
C THR A 152 22.61 -19.09 -4.89
N MET A 153 21.97 -19.83 -3.98
CA MET A 153 22.41 -21.16 -3.55
C MET A 153 21.37 -22.24 -3.86
N THR A 154 21.83 -23.45 -4.16
CA THR A 154 20.95 -24.62 -4.28
C THR A 154 20.58 -25.17 -2.91
N ALA A 155 19.51 -25.96 -2.86
CA ALA A 155 19.10 -26.66 -1.64
C ALA A 155 20.20 -27.55 -1.06
N GLU A 156 21.04 -28.17 -1.90
CA GLU A 156 22.19 -28.98 -1.47
C GLU A 156 23.33 -28.14 -0.88
N GLN A 157 23.47 -26.89 -1.32
CA GLN A 157 24.48 -25.96 -0.80
C GLN A 157 24.06 -25.36 0.55
N ALA A 158 22.77 -25.31 0.84
CA ALA A 158 22.20 -24.82 2.09
C ALA A 158 22.39 -25.79 3.27
N THR A 159 23.64 -26.18 3.53
CA THR A 159 24.05 -26.97 4.69
C THR A 159 24.01 -26.12 5.97
N ASP A 160 23.95 -26.75 7.15
CA ASP A 160 23.97 -26.01 8.43
C ASP A 160 25.18 -25.08 8.56
N GLU A 161 26.37 -25.50 8.10
CA GLU A 161 27.58 -24.66 8.10
C GLU A 161 27.40 -23.40 7.25
N VAL A 162 26.72 -23.51 6.10
CA VAL A 162 26.43 -22.38 5.21
C VAL A 162 25.32 -21.50 5.78
N LEU A 163 24.29 -22.11 6.36
CA LEU A 163 23.15 -21.39 6.93
C LEU A 163 23.54 -20.58 8.18
N ASP A 164 24.55 -21.03 8.92
CA ASP A 164 25.05 -20.38 10.12
C ASP A 164 26.15 -19.32 9.81
N LEU A 165 26.51 -19.10 8.54
CA LEU A 165 27.41 -18.03 8.15
C LEU A 165 26.77 -16.67 8.43
N VAL A 166 27.51 -15.81 9.13
CA VAL A 166 27.08 -14.45 9.44
C VAL A 166 27.28 -13.55 8.21
N VAL A 167 26.18 -12.96 7.76
CA VAL A 167 26.09 -12.05 6.62
C VAL A 167 26.18 -10.59 7.07
N ALA A 168 25.58 -10.25 8.21
CA ALA A 168 25.65 -8.90 8.77
C ALA A 168 25.70 -8.89 10.30
N ASN A 169 26.23 -7.82 10.88
CA ASN A 169 26.23 -7.54 12.31
C ASN A 169 25.71 -6.13 12.56
N CYS A 170 24.89 -5.95 13.59
CA CYS A 170 24.38 -4.66 14.06
C CYS A 170 24.31 -4.67 15.59
N GLY A 171 25.18 -3.90 16.24
CA GLY A 171 25.35 -3.96 17.70
C GLY A 171 25.75 -5.37 18.17
N ASP A 172 24.99 -5.91 19.12
CA ASP A 172 25.20 -7.26 19.66
C ASP A 172 24.53 -8.36 18.83
N TRP A 173 23.83 -8.00 17.74
CA TRP A 173 23.03 -8.92 16.94
C TRP A 173 23.72 -9.25 15.61
N ALA A 174 23.55 -10.49 15.16
CA ALA A 174 24.06 -10.99 13.89
C ALA A 174 22.92 -11.53 13.03
N LEU A 175 23.03 -11.34 11.72
CA LEU A 175 22.17 -11.91 10.69
C LEU A 175 22.94 -13.05 10.02
N ASP A 176 22.43 -14.27 10.16
CA ASP A 176 22.89 -15.43 9.40
C ASP A 176 22.01 -15.66 8.16
N ASN A 177 22.32 -16.68 7.36
CA ASN A 177 21.56 -17.00 6.16
C ASN A 177 20.14 -17.53 6.47
N ARG A 178 19.87 -18.04 7.68
CA ARG A 178 18.52 -18.44 8.09
C ARG A 178 17.64 -17.22 8.30
N GLY A 179 18.17 -16.21 8.98
CA GLY A 179 17.50 -14.94 9.20
C GLY A 179 17.37 -14.12 7.91
N LEU A 180 18.41 -14.14 7.06
CA LEU A 180 18.46 -13.37 5.81
C LEU A 180 17.27 -13.70 4.90
N ALA A 181 16.83 -14.96 4.86
CA ALA A 181 15.71 -15.40 4.05
C ALA A 181 14.44 -14.56 4.29
N TYR A 182 14.12 -14.26 5.55
CA TYR A 182 12.94 -13.45 5.90
C TYR A 182 13.07 -12.01 5.43
N TYR A 183 14.21 -11.38 5.71
CA TYR A 183 14.45 -9.99 5.31
C TYR A 183 14.51 -9.82 3.80
N TYR A 184 15.13 -10.75 3.07
CA TYR A 184 15.27 -10.71 1.62
C TYR A 184 13.93 -10.84 0.91
N TRP A 185 13.17 -11.90 1.19
CA TRP A 185 11.90 -12.12 0.52
C TRP A 185 10.83 -11.11 0.98
N GLU A 186 10.91 -10.56 2.19
CA GLU A 186 10.11 -9.38 2.58
C GLU A 186 10.30 -8.21 1.60
N GLN A 187 11.53 -7.92 1.17
CA GLN A 187 11.79 -6.82 0.22
C GLN A 187 11.12 -7.08 -1.13
N TYR A 188 11.26 -8.30 -1.65
CA TYR A 188 10.62 -8.70 -2.90
C TYR A 188 9.09 -8.61 -2.79
N TYR A 189 8.50 -9.12 -1.70
CA TYR A 189 7.05 -9.10 -1.53
C TYR A 189 6.49 -7.70 -1.32
N SER A 190 7.18 -6.85 -0.57
CA SER A 190 6.82 -5.44 -0.42
C SER A 190 6.82 -4.74 -1.78
N PHE A 191 7.86 -4.98 -2.59
CA PHE A 191 7.96 -4.42 -3.93
C PHE A 191 6.85 -4.95 -4.85
N ALA A 192 6.68 -6.27 -4.93
CA ALA A 192 5.64 -6.89 -5.75
C ALA A 192 4.23 -6.44 -5.34
N GLY A 193 3.96 -6.30 -4.04
CA GLY A 193 2.68 -5.81 -3.53
C GLY A 193 2.41 -4.35 -3.86
N GLN A 194 3.45 -3.50 -3.81
CA GLN A 194 3.33 -2.07 -4.15
C GLN A 194 2.97 -1.87 -5.63
N TYR A 195 3.58 -2.65 -6.53
CA TYR A 195 3.37 -2.47 -7.96
C TYR A 195 2.27 -3.35 -8.54
N GLY A 196 1.90 -4.45 -7.86
CA GLY A 196 0.78 -5.32 -8.24
C GLY A 196 0.79 -5.68 -9.72
N GLN A 197 -0.29 -5.31 -10.42
CA GLN A 197 -0.46 -5.50 -11.87
C GLN A 197 0.62 -4.82 -12.72
N TYR A 198 1.28 -3.78 -12.21
CA TYR A 198 2.33 -3.04 -12.92
C TYR A 198 3.72 -3.65 -12.75
N LEU A 199 3.89 -4.68 -11.93
CA LEU A 199 5.18 -5.31 -11.66
C LEU A 199 5.87 -5.77 -12.95
N SER A 200 5.10 -6.32 -13.90
CA SER A 200 5.62 -6.83 -15.18
C SER A 200 6.20 -5.74 -16.10
N TYR A 201 5.86 -4.46 -15.88
CA TYR A 201 6.49 -3.34 -16.59
C TYR A 201 7.85 -2.95 -16.02
N LEU A 202 8.11 -3.30 -14.75
CA LEU A 202 9.34 -2.95 -14.03
C LEU A 202 10.36 -4.10 -14.00
N MET A 203 9.89 -5.34 -14.01
CA MET A 203 10.71 -6.53 -13.84
C MET A 203 10.18 -7.68 -14.72
N ASP A 204 11.07 -8.38 -15.42
CA ASP A 204 10.70 -9.59 -16.15
C ASP A 204 10.57 -10.74 -15.15
N THR A 205 9.34 -11.04 -14.73
CA THR A 205 9.09 -12.09 -13.72
C THR A 205 9.37 -13.51 -14.24
N SER A 206 9.73 -13.67 -15.52
CA SER A 206 10.18 -14.95 -16.06
C SER A 206 11.67 -15.22 -15.87
N LEU A 207 12.47 -14.20 -15.54
CA LEU A 207 13.91 -14.29 -15.29
C LEU A 207 14.21 -14.36 -13.79
N GLY A 208 15.34 -15.00 -13.42
CA GLY A 208 15.86 -14.93 -12.06
C GLY A 208 16.21 -13.50 -11.65
N LEU A 209 16.10 -13.17 -10.37
CA LEU A 209 16.39 -11.80 -9.88
C LEU A 209 17.87 -11.43 -10.05
N ASP A 210 18.77 -12.40 -10.15
CA ASP A 210 20.19 -12.22 -10.47
C ASP A 210 20.48 -12.17 -11.98
N GLU A 211 19.51 -12.46 -12.84
CA GLU A 211 19.68 -12.50 -14.30
C GLU A 211 19.29 -11.19 -14.99
N GLN A 212 18.73 -10.24 -14.25
CA GLN A 212 18.24 -8.96 -14.75
C GLN A 212 18.73 -7.80 -13.87
N LEU A 213 19.04 -6.71 -14.55
CA LEU A 213 19.52 -5.47 -13.94
C LEU A 213 18.34 -4.65 -13.42
N TYR A 214 18.51 -4.09 -12.22
CA TYR A 214 17.65 -3.03 -11.69
C TYR A 214 18.10 -1.66 -12.23
N ASN A 215 19.41 -1.46 -12.30
CA ASN A 215 20.06 -0.26 -12.83
C ASN A 215 21.33 -0.64 -13.61
N ASP A 216 22.15 0.33 -14.04
CA ASP A 216 23.36 0.06 -14.83
C ASP A 216 24.42 -0.84 -14.15
N THR A 217 24.34 -1.02 -12.82
CA THR A 217 25.35 -1.69 -12.01
C THR A 217 24.85 -2.92 -11.28
N ASP A 218 23.65 -2.87 -10.71
CA ASP A 218 23.14 -3.83 -9.75
C ASP A 218 21.98 -4.65 -10.34
N THR A 219 21.99 -5.95 -10.03
CA THR A 219 20.83 -6.82 -10.29
C THR A 219 19.68 -6.52 -9.34
N TRP A 220 18.48 -7.00 -9.68
CA TRP A 220 17.35 -6.99 -8.75
C TRP A 220 17.65 -7.79 -7.47
N GLN A 221 18.37 -8.91 -7.58
CA GLN A 221 18.81 -9.70 -6.41
C GLN A 221 19.76 -8.88 -5.52
N GLU A 222 20.73 -8.18 -6.08
CA GLU A 222 21.62 -7.29 -5.32
C GLU A 222 20.87 -6.16 -4.63
N THR A 223 19.89 -5.57 -5.33
CA THR A 223 19.07 -4.48 -4.80
C THR A 223 18.26 -4.95 -3.58
N PHE A 224 17.58 -6.09 -3.68
CA PHE A 224 16.83 -6.65 -2.54
C PHE A 224 17.73 -7.15 -1.42
N LEU A 225 18.90 -7.73 -1.73
CA LEU A 225 19.87 -8.14 -0.72
C LEU A 225 20.38 -6.94 0.08
N ASN A 226 20.76 -5.85 -0.59
CA ASN A 226 21.20 -4.64 0.07
C ASN A 226 20.09 -4.03 0.94
N ALA A 227 18.86 -3.96 0.44
CA ALA A 227 17.70 -3.51 1.20
C ALA A 227 17.44 -4.39 2.44
N ALA A 228 17.58 -5.72 2.31
CA ALA A 228 17.45 -6.66 3.43
C ALA A 228 18.48 -6.43 4.53
N ILE A 229 19.75 -6.16 4.17
CA ILE A 229 20.79 -5.82 5.15
C ILE A 229 20.48 -4.50 5.87
N GLN A 230 20.03 -3.48 5.14
CA GLN A 230 19.63 -2.21 5.75
C GLN A 230 18.43 -2.37 6.69
N ARG A 231 17.42 -3.13 6.27
CA ARG A 231 16.25 -3.47 7.08
C ARG A 231 16.64 -4.19 8.36
N PHE A 232 17.50 -5.21 8.28
CA PHE A 232 18.05 -5.90 9.45
C PHE A 232 18.78 -4.95 10.38
N GLY A 233 19.66 -4.10 9.83
CA GLY A 233 20.43 -3.12 10.59
C GLY A 233 19.53 -2.19 11.39
N MET A 234 18.53 -1.62 10.70
CA MET A 234 17.55 -0.71 11.29
C MET A 234 16.70 -1.39 12.37
N VAL A 235 16.06 -2.54 12.09
CA VAL A 235 15.24 -3.25 13.09
C VAL A 235 16.09 -3.63 14.30
N SER A 236 17.32 -4.11 14.09
CA SER A 236 18.22 -4.50 15.18
C SER A 236 18.66 -3.30 16.02
N ALA A 237 18.95 -2.16 15.39
CA ALA A 237 19.33 -0.93 16.08
C ALA A 237 18.19 -0.44 16.98
N VAL A 238 16.98 -0.38 16.44
CA VAL A 238 15.79 0.09 17.16
C VAL A 238 15.41 -0.87 18.29
N CYS A 239 15.44 -2.19 18.08
CA CYS A 239 15.17 -3.14 19.16
C CYS A 239 16.18 -3.03 20.31
N GLN A 240 17.47 -2.89 20.00
CA GLN A 240 18.49 -2.72 21.04
C GLN A 240 18.35 -1.38 21.78
N GLU A 241 17.97 -0.31 21.08
CA GLU A 241 17.62 0.96 21.70
C GLU A 241 16.39 0.82 22.61
N ALA A 242 15.36 0.12 22.15
CA ALA A 242 14.14 -0.15 22.90
C ALA A 242 14.45 -0.91 24.21
N GLU A 243 15.26 -1.98 24.12
CA GLU A 243 15.75 -2.74 25.27
C GLU A 243 16.55 -1.86 26.25
N ALA A 244 17.47 -1.03 25.73
CA ALA A 244 18.29 -0.13 26.53
C ALA A 244 17.45 0.92 27.29
N ASN A 245 16.31 1.31 26.73
CA ASN A 245 15.37 2.27 27.33
C ASN A 245 14.24 1.60 28.13
N GLY A 246 14.26 0.26 28.28
CA GLY A 246 13.26 -0.48 29.05
C GLY A 246 11.86 -0.47 28.44
N TYR A 247 11.77 -0.36 27.10
CA TYR A 247 10.52 -0.52 26.38
C TYR A 247 9.94 -1.92 26.61
N THR A 248 8.64 -1.99 26.83
CA THR A 248 7.93 -3.26 27.04
C THR A 248 6.98 -3.49 25.88
N PHE A 249 7.06 -4.66 25.28
CA PHE A 249 6.08 -5.13 24.31
C PHE A 249 4.73 -5.30 25.03
N ASP A 250 3.73 -4.53 24.59
CA ASP A 250 2.44 -4.42 25.27
C ASP A 250 1.52 -5.61 24.99
N ALA A 251 0.43 -5.72 25.76
CA ALA A 251 -0.49 -6.84 25.67
C ALA A 251 -1.24 -6.89 24.33
N ASP A 252 -1.59 -5.75 23.76
CA ASP A 252 -2.33 -5.69 22.50
C ASP A 252 -1.42 -6.18 21.35
N SER A 253 -0.14 -5.80 21.38
CA SER A 253 0.87 -6.28 20.45
C SER A 253 1.15 -7.79 20.61
N GLU A 254 1.14 -8.34 21.83
CA GLU A 254 1.24 -9.79 22.07
C GLU A 254 0.01 -10.55 21.53
N ASP A 255 -1.18 -10.01 21.72
CA ASP A 255 -2.43 -10.60 21.22
C ASP A 255 -2.43 -10.59 19.68
N GLN A 256 -1.96 -9.52 19.04
CA GLN A 256 -1.76 -9.47 17.59
C GLN A 256 -0.75 -10.51 17.10
N LEU A 257 0.40 -10.64 17.75
CA LEU A 257 1.41 -11.64 17.41
C LEU A 257 0.85 -13.07 17.52
N THR A 258 0.03 -13.32 18.55
CA THR A 258 -0.66 -14.59 18.75
C THR A 258 -1.67 -14.86 17.63
N ALA A 259 -2.50 -13.86 17.29
CA ALA A 259 -3.48 -13.97 16.22
C ALA A 259 -2.84 -14.27 14.85
N ILE A 260 -1.68 -13.68 14.57
CA ILE A 260 -0.89 -13.97 13.36
C ILE A 260 -0.50 -15.45 13.30
N ARG A 261 0.05 -15.99 14.39
CA ARG A 261 0.42 -17.41 14.48
C ARG A 261 -0.79 -18.32 14.26
N GLU A 262 -1.88 -18.06 14.97
CA GLU A 262 -3.11 -18.85 14.86
C GLU A 262 -3.70 -18.80 13.45
N ASN A 263 -3.63 -17.65 12.78
CA ASN A 263 -4.07 -17.52 11.40
C ASN A 263 -3.23 -18.38 10.44
N LEU A 264 -1.90 -18.40 10.60
CA LEU A 264 -1.01 -19.24 9.80
C LEU A 264 -1.28 -20.74 10.04
N GLU A 265 -1.48 -21.14 11.29
CA GLU A 265 -1.83 -22.52 11.66
C GLU A 265 -3.19 -22.94 11.10
N SER A 266 -4.20 -22.08 11.21
CA SER A 266 -5.52 -22.31 10.62
C SER A 266 -5.46 -22.40 9.10
N SER A 267 -4.70 -21.50 8.46
CA SER A 267 -4.47 -21.50 7.01
C SER A 267 -3.79 -22.80 6.55
N ALA A 268 -2.78 -23.28 7.28
CA ALA A 268 -2.12 -24.54 6.99
C ALA A 268 -3.11 -25.71 6.95
N ALA A 269 -3.97 -25.81 7.97
CA ALA A 269 -5.01 -26.82 8.04
C ALA A 269 -6.03 -26.71 6.89
N ASN A 270 -6.45 -25.48 6.55
CA ASN A 270 -7.45 -25.23 5.51
C ASN A 270 -6.93 -25.55 4.10
N TYR A 271 -5.64 -25.33 3.86
CA TYR A 271 -5.00 -25.55 2.57
C TYR A 271 -4.37 -26.93 2.41
N GLY A 272 -4.47 -27.78 3.44
CA GLY A 272 -3.99 -29.17 3.41
C GLY A 272 -2.47 -29.29 3.53
N TYR A 273 -1.83 -28.31 4.15
CA TYR A 273 -0.45 -28.42 4.61
C TYR A 273 -0.37 -29.36 5.82
N ASP A 274 0.77 -30.04 5.97
CA ASP A 274 1.01 -30.92 7.11
C ASP A 274 1.17 -30.12 8.42
N ASP A 275 1.76 -28.93 8.32
CA ASP A 275 1.94 -27.95 9.40
C ASP A 275 2.12 -26.53 8.82
N ALA A 276 2.17 -25.54 9.71
CA ALA A 276 2.39 -24.13 9.33
C ALA A 276 3.84 -23.80 8.99
N ASP A 277 4.84 -24.61 9.40
CA ASP A 277 6.22 -24.45 8.95
C ASP A 277 6.28 -24.56 7.42
N ARG A 278 5.48 -25.46 6.85
CA ARG A 278 5.45 -25.65 5.39
C ARG A 278 4.99 -24.41 4.62
N ILE A 279 4.07 -23.61 5.18
CA ILE A 279 3.68 -22.31 4.59
C ILE A 279 4.87 -21.36 4.57
N VAL A 280 5.54 -21.22 5.72
CA VAL A 280 6.69 -20.32 5.85
C VAL A 280 7.82 -20.77 4.91
N GLN A 281 8.05 -22.07 4.77
CA GLN A 281 9.06 -22.62 3.86
C GLN A 281 8.74 -22.39 2.38
N ASP A 282 7.46 -22.40 2.00
CA ASP A 282 7.06 -22.03 0.65
C ASP A 282 7.26 -20.54 0.36
N ALA A 283 7.13 -19.69 1.39
CA ALA A 283 7.28 -18.24 1.28
C ALA A 283 8.73 -17.75 1.41
N PHE A 284 9.58 -18.42 2.20
CA PHE A 284 10.91 -17.90 2.52
C PHE A 284 12.04 -18.89 2.22
N GLY A 285 11.70 -20.14 1.89
CA GLY A 285 12.65 -21.18 1.50
C GLY A 285 12.70 -22.35 2.48
N ALA A 286 13.17 -23.50 2.03
CA ALA A 286 13.04 -24.77 2.74
C ALA A 286 13.68 -24.85 4.15
N ASN A 287 14.51 -23.88 4.54
CA ASN A 287 15.22 -23.87 5.82
C ASN A 287 14.61 -22.92 6.87
N THR A 288 13.43 -22.37 6.59
CA THR A 288 12.71 -21.50 7.52
C THR A 288 11.74 -22.28 8.41
N THR A 289 11.34 -21.66 9.51
CA THR A 289 10.38 -22.21 10.48
C THR A 289 9.43 -21.12 10.93
N LEU A 290 8.22 -21.50 11.33
CA LEU A 290 7.22 -20.61 11.90
C LEU A 290 7.76 -19.92 13.15
N ASP A 291 8.46 -20.62 14.04
CA ASP A 291 8.99 -19.99 15.25
C ASP A 291 10.01 -18.88 14.94
N ALA A 292 10.93 -19.12 14.01
CA ALA A 292 11.87 -18.09 13.58
C ALA A 292 11.20 -16.94 12.82
N TYR A 293 10.16 -17.23 12.03
CA TYR A 293 9.33 -16.21 11.39
C TYR A 293 8.59 -15.34 12.43
N MET A 294 8.00 -15.95 13.45
CA MET A 294 7.31 -15.21 14.51
C MET A 294 8.27 -14.35 15.34
N GLU A 295 9.52 -14.79 15.55
CA GLU A 295 10.56 -13.95 16.16
C GLU A 295 10.96 -12.77 15.25
N PHE A 296 11.03 -12.98 13.93
CA PHE A 296 11.24 -11.91 12.97
C PHE A 296 10.10 -10.88 13.03
N VAL A 297 8.84 -11.32 13.01
CA VAL A 297 7.66 -10.44 13.15
C VAL A 297 7.68 -9.70 14.48
N ARG A 298 7.94 -10.39 15.59
CA ARG A 298 8.02 -9.79 16.94
C ARG A 298 9.05 -8.67 16.99
N LYS A 299 10.24 -8.86 16.43
CA LYS A 299 11.28 -7.82 16.36
C LYS A 299 10.81 -6.61 15.55
N SER A 300 10.17 -6.82 14.41
CA SER A 300 9.59 -5.74 13.60
C SER A 300 8.50 -4.96 14.37
N MET A 301 7.65 -5.66 15.12
CA MET A 301 6.62 -5.01 15.96
C MET A 301 7.22 -4.23 17.12
N ILE A 302 8.24 -4.76 17.80
CA ILE A 302 8.97 -4.03 18.86
C ILE A 302 9.60 -2.76 18.30
N ALA A 303 10.30 -2.85 17.18
CA ALA A 303 10.95 -1.69 16.57
C ALA A 303 9.93 -0.61 16.20
N SER A 304 8.82 -1.00 15.57
CA SER A 304 7.76 -0.08 15.13
C SER A 304 7.04 0.56 16.31
N GLY A 305 6.64 -0.24 17.30
CA GLY A 305 5.98 0.26 18.52
C GLY A 305 6.86 1.21 19.31
N TYR A 306 8.16 0.92 19.42
CA TYR A 306 9.10 1.82 20.10
C TYR A 306 9.28 3.15 19.36
N LEU A 307 9.45 3.13 18.04
CA LEU A 307 9.54 4.37 17.25
C LEU A 307 8.25 5.19 17.35
N ASN A 308 7.08 4.55 17.22
CA ASN A 308 5.79 5.23 17.38
C ASN A 308 5.68 5.89 18.75
N ALA A 309 5.99 5.17 19.83
CA ALA A 309 5.98 5.70 21.18
C ALA A 309 6.96 6.88 21.37
N LYS A 310 8.06 6.94 20.60
CA LYS A 310 8.98 8.07 20.60
C LYS A 310 8.46 9.24 19.78
N VAL A 311 7.86 8.99 18.61
CA VAL A 311 7.25 10.03 17.77
C VAL A 311 6.08 10.70 18.49
N GLU A 312 5.25 9.94 19.21
CA GLU A 312 4.17 10.47 20.05
C GLU A 312 4.67 11.40 21.18
N GLN A 313 5.93 11.26 21.60
CA GLN A 313 6.55 12.12 22.60
C GLN A 313 7.20 13.37 22.01
N ILE A 314 7.24 13.51 20.68
CA ILE A 314 7.81 14.68 20.03
C ILE A 314 6.86 15.86 20.25
N GLU A 315 7.37 16.90 20.91
CA GLU A 315 6.63 18.15 21.06
C GLU A 315 6.44 18.82 19.69
N CYS A 316 5.18 19.12 19.40
CA CYS A 316 4.73 19.75 18.16
C CYS A 316 3.94 21.02 18.52
N THR A 317 4.67 22.09 18.81
CA THR A 317 4.09 23.39 19.15
C THR A 317 3.75 24.19 17.90
N ASP A 318 2.79 25.11 18.02
CA ASP A 318 2.45 26.06 16.95
C ASP A 318 3.65 26.86 16.44
N GLU A 319 4.61 27.18 17.33
CA GLU A 319 5.85 27.87 16.97
C GLU A 319 6.73 27.00 16.09
N GLN A 320 6.92 25.73 16.42
CA GLN A 320 7.70 24.78 15.61
C GLN A 320 7.07 24.56 14.23
N LEU A 321 5.75 24.41 14.15
CA LEU A 321 5.05 24.28 12.87
C LEU A 321 5.14 25.56 12.04
N SER A 322 5.03 26.71 12.70
CA SER A 322 5.20 28.01 12.05
C SER A 322 6.60 28.15 11.45
N ASP A 323 7.63 27.83 12.23
CA ASP A 323 9.03 27.91 11.80
C ASP A 323 9.31 26.92 10.66
N TYR A 324 8.82 25.68 10.78
CA TYR A 324 8.97 24.67 9.73
C TYR A 324 8.33 25.10 8.40
N TYR A 325 7.12 25.67 8.46
CA TYR A 325 6.48 26.23 7.26
C TYR A 325 7.34 27.33 6.65
N ASP A 326 7.87 28.25 7.46
CA ASP A 326 8.64 29.39 6.97
C ASP A 326 9.98 28.95 6.33
N GLU A 327 10.57 27.84 6.80
CA GLU A 327 11.75 27.22 6.21
C GLU A 327 11.48 26.53 4.86
N HIS A 328 10.25 26.04 4.65
CA HIS A 328 9.82 25.30 3.45
C HIS A 328 8.74 26.04 2.65
N VAL A 329 8.68 27.37 2.79
CA VAL A 329 7.55 28.19 2.29
C VAL A 329 7.37 28.06 0.77
N ASP A 330 8.46 27.97 0.00
CA ASP A 330 8.39 27.86 -1.45
C ASP A 330 7.71 26.54 -1.88
N ASP A 331 7.94 25.45 -1.16
CA ASP A 331 7.35 24.12 -1.44
C ASP A 331 5.86 24.09 -1.09
N TYR A 332 5.46 24.72 0.02
CA TYR A 332 4.06 24.82 0.41
C TYR A 332 3.26 25.75 -0.50
N LEU A 333 3.82 26.90 -0.88
CA LEU A 333 3.16 27.80 -1.83
C LEU A 333 3.04 27.18 -3.22
N ALA A 334 4.01 26.37 -3.66
CA ALA A 334 3.90 25.61 -4.92
C ALA A 334 2.75 24.59 -4.90
N GLN A 335 2.38 24.10 -3.71
CA GLN A 335 1.24 23.21 -3.47
C GLN A 335 -0.07 23.96 -3.18
N GLY A 336 -0.06 25.30 -3.21
CA GLY A 336 -1.24 26.13 -2.88
C GLY A 336 -1.59 26.18 -1.40
N ILE A 337 -0.66 25.79 -0.52
CA ILE A 337 -0.86 25.76 0.93
C ILE A 337 -0.38 27.09 1.52
N GLU A 338 -1.33 27.97 1.82
CA GLU A 338 -1.07 29.25 2.47
C GLU A 338 -1.18 29.14 4.00
N LYS A 339 -0.33 29.90 4.70
CA LYS A 339 -0.36 30.02 6.16
C LYS A 339 -1.42 31.02 6.60
N ASP A 340 -2.68 30.63 6.46
CA ASP A 340 -3.85 31.44 6.78
C ASP A 340 -4.75 30.79 7.86
N ASP A 341 -5.93 31.38 8.10
CA ASP A 341 -6.91 30.88 9.06
C ASP A 341 -7.89 29.86 8.44
N THR A 342 -7.51 29.20 7.34
CA THR A 342 -8.38 28.21 6.70
C THR A 342 -8.44 26.93 7.53
N HIS A 343 -9.67 26.58 7.92
CA HIS A 343 -9.98 25.35 8.63
C HIS A 343 -10.42 24.25 7.66
N MET A 344 -10.17 23.00 8.04
CA MET A 344 -10.80 21.84 7.38
C MET A 344 -12.25 21.69 7.86
N VAL A 345 -13.11 21.06 7.07
CA VAL A 345 -14.53 20.90 7.38
C VAL A 345 -14.99 19.45 7.30
N SER A 346 -16.01 19.12 8.08
CA SER A 346 -16.74 17.86 7.94
C SER A 346 -18.10 18.15 7.33
N VAL A 347 -18.47 17.37 6.31
CA VAL A 347 -19.68 17.57 5.52
C VAL A 347 -20.36 16.24 5.28
N ARG A 348 -21.69 16.23 5.36
CA ARG A 348 -22.51 15.12 4.86
C ARG A 348 -23.10 15.48 3.52
N HIS A 349 -23.16 14.50 2.62
CA HIS A 349 -23.83 14.69 1.35
C HIS A 349 -24.68 13.48 0.93
N ILE A 350 -25.66 13.76 0.07
CA ILE A 350 -26.47 12.76 -0.63
C ILE A 350 -26.31 13.03 -2.12
N LEU A 351 -25.62 12.14 -2.82
CA LEU A 351 -25.45 12.22 -4.27
C LEU A 351 -26.63 11.53 -4.97
N ILE A 352 -27.29 12.25 -5.87
CA ILE A 352 -28.26 11.71 -6.81
C ILE A 352 -27.66 11.78 -8.21
N THR A 353 -27.14 10.64 -8.68
CA THR A 353 -26.62 10.48 -10.04
C THR A 353 -27.78 10.41 -11.04
N PRO A 354 -27.73 11.15 -12.17
CA PRO A 354 -28.71 11.06 -13.23
C PRO A 354 -28.87 9.62 -13.76
N SER A 355 -30.11 9.18 -13.95
CA SER A 355 -30.40 7.86 -14.52
C SER A 355 -30.89 7.99 -15.96
N GLY A 356 -30.15 7.43 -16.92
CA GLY A 356 -30.50 7.44 -18.34
C GLY A 356 -29.46 8.14 -19.19
N GLN A 357 -28.78 7.36 -20.03
CA GLN A 357 -27.77 7.84 -20.97
C GLN A 357 -28.29 7.75 -22.41
N ASP A 358 -27.78 8.61 -23.28
CA ASP A 358 -28.00 8.56 -24.71
C ASP A 358 -27.15 7.46 -25.38
N GLU A 359 -27.23 7.37 -26.71
CA GLU A 359 -26.47 6.37 -27.49
C GLU A 359 -24.95 6.55 -27.40
N ASN A 360 -24.46 7.69 -26.89
CA ASN A 360 -23.04 8.00 -26.70
C ASN A 360 -22.56 7.81 -25.25
N GLY A 361 -23.45 7.41 -24.33
CA GLY A 361 -23.12 7.28 -22.91
C GLY A 361 -23.22 8.59 -22.12
N GLU A 362 -23.77 9.66 -22.69
CA GLU A 362 -23.96 10.94 -21.98
C GLU A 362 -25.34 10.99 -21.30
N TYR A 363 -25.42 11.52 -20.08
CA TYR A 363 -26.70 11.68 -19.39
C TYR A 363 -27.63 12.65 -20.12
N THR A 364 -28.88 12.24 -20.34
CA THR A 364 -29.86 13.08 -21.05
C THR A 364 -30.32 14.27 -20.20
N GLU A 365 -30.86 15.31 -20.83
CA GLU A 365 -31.45 16.45 -20.11
C GLU A 365 -32.60 16.00 -19.18
N GLU A 366 -33.38 14.99 -19.59
CA GLU A 366 -34.43 14.40 -18.77
C GLU A 366 -33.87 13.67 -17.55
N ALA A 367 -32.74 12.97 -17.68
CA ALA A 367 -32.07 12.31 -16.57
C ALA A 367 -31.57 13.33 -15.54
N TRP A 368 -30.99 14.45 -16.01
CA TRP A 368 -30.59 15.56 -15.14
C TRP A 368 -31.78 16.20 -14.44
N ALA A 369 -32.87 16.46 -15.16
CA ALA A 369 -34.09 17.04 -14.56
C ALA A 369 -34.71 16.12 -13.50
N ALA A 370 -34.71 14.80 -13.74
CA ALA A 370 -35.19 13.82 -12.78
C ALA A 370 -34.32 13.75 -11.52
N ALA A 371 -32.99 13.81 -11.67
CA ALA A 371 -32.07 13.87 -10.53
C ALA A 371 -32.27 15.15 -9.70
N GLU A 372 -32.53 16.30 -10.35
CA GLU A 372 -32.85 17.54 -9.66
C GLU A 372 -34.15 17.44 -8.86
N GLU A 373 -35.22 16.91 -9.47
CA GLU A 373 -36.52 16.72 -8.81
C GLU A 373 -36.39 15.78 -7.61
N GLU A 374 -35.61 14.71 -7.74
CA GLU A 374 -35.38 13.75 -6.67
C GLU A 374 -34.57 14.37 -5.52
N ALA A 375 -33.51 15.13 -5.84
CA ALA A 375 -32.75 15.85 -4.81
C ALA A 375 -33.64 16.85 -4.05
N GLN A 376 -34.51 17.59 -4.76
CA GLN A 376 -35.49 18.50 -4.15
C GLN A 376 -36.51 17.76 -3.28
N ARG A 377 -36.99 16.59 -3.72
CA ARG A 377 -37.91 15.74 -2.96
C ARG A 377 -37.29 15.26 -1.65
N ILE A 378 -36.07 14.73 -1.71
CA ILE A 378 -35.35 14.21 -0.53
C ILE A 378 -35.06 15.35 0.46
N LEU A 379 -34.61 16.51 -0.03
CA LEU A 379 -34.39 17.66 0.84
C LEU A 379 -35.69 18.10 1.54
N ALA A 380 -36.80 18.18 0.80
CA ALA A 380 -38.09 18.53 1.37
C ALA A 380 -38.59 17.49 2.40
N GLU A 381 -38.32 16.20 2.16
CA GLU A 381 -38.60 15.13 3.12
C GLU A 381 -37.84 15.33 4.42
N TRP A 382 -36.51 15.54 4.35
CA TRP A 382 -35.68 15.80 5.52
C TRP A 382 -36.08 17.08 6.25
N GLU A 383 -36.36 18.18 5.53
CA GLU A 383 -36.83 19.45 6.12
C GLU A 383 -38.17 19.32 6.85
N SER A 384 -39.03 18.38 6.42
CA SER A 384 -40.32 18.10 7.06
C SER A 384 -40.22 17.16 8.27
N GLY A 385 -39.09 16.46 8.40
CA GLY A 385 -38.79 15.50 9.46
C GLY A 385 -38.14 16.15 10.68
N GLU A 386 -37.22 15.42 11.32
CA GLU A 386 -36.51 15.88 12.52
C GLU A 386 -35.50 16.98 12.24
N LYS A 387 -35.02 17.06 10.99
CA LYS A 387 -34.05 18.05 10.51
C LYS A 387 -32.79 18.11 11.38
N THR A 388 -32.29 16.94 11.75
CA THR A 388 -31.04 16.75 12.49
C THR A 388 -29.97 16.18 11.57
N GLU A 389 -28.71 16.27 11.98
CA GLU A 389 -27.62 15.59 11.29
C GLU A 389 -27.83 14.06 11.25
N GLU A 390 -28.31 13.46 12.34
CA GLU A 390 -28.58 12.03 12.42
C GLU A 390 -29.67 11.61 11.43
N SER A 391 -30.78 12.37 11.34
CA SER A 391 -31.81 12.10 10.33
C SER A 391 -31.32 12.37 8.90
N PHE A 392 -30.30 13.22 8.71
CA PHE A 392 -29.66 13.42 7.40
C PHE A 392 -28.80 12.21 7.03
N ALA A 393 -28.03 11.68 7.98
CA ALA A 393 -27.20 10.50 7.80
C ALA A 393 -28.03 9.27 7.40
N GLU A 394 -29.20 9.09 8.02
CA GLU A 394 -30.16 8.04 7.63
C GLU A 394 -30.63 8.18 6.18
N MET A 395 -30.98 9.41 5.77
CA MET A 395 -31.37 9.71 4.40
C MET A 395 -30.21 9.47 3.41
N ALA A 396 -28.98 9.81 3.79
CA ALA A 396 -27.81 9.55 2.99
C ALA A 396 -27.59 8.04 2.78
N MET A 397 -27.75 7.22 3.83
CA MET A 397 -27.66 5.76 3.70
C MET A 397 -28.76 5.17 2.82
N GLN A 398 -29.93 5.79 2.79
CA GLN A 398 -31.06 5.31 2.03
C GLN A 398 -31.01 5.71 0.54
N TYR A 399 -30.58 6.94 0.26
CA TYR A 399 -30.77 7.56 -1.06
C TYR A 399 -29.47 7.88 -1.79
N SER A 400 -28.32 7.99 -1.10
CA SER A 400 -27.09 8.41 -1.75
C SER A 400 -26.56 7.32 -2.68
N THR A 401 -26.23 7.73 -3.90
CA THR A 401 -25.57 6.90 -4.91
C THR A 401 -24.06 7.01 -4.86
N ASP A 402 -23.50 7.79 -3.93
CA ASP A 402 -22.05 7.87 -3.73
C ASP A 402 -21.50 6.60 -3.05
N PRO A 403 -20.68 5.78 -3.74
CA PRO A 403 -20.12 4.58 -3.15
C PRO A 403 -19.12 4.87 -2.03
N GLY A 404 -18.55 6.09 -1.97
CA GLY A 404 -17.54 6.46 -0.98
C GLY A 404 -18.09 6.71 0.42
N SER A 405 -19.34 7.18 0.53
CA SER A 405 -19.93 7.60 1.81
C SER A 405 -21.36 7.11 2.08
N ASN A 406 -22.03 6.47 1.11
CA ASN A 406 -23.41 5.99 1.33
C ASN A 406 -23.53 4.97 2.49
N THR A 407 -22.47 4.29 2.89
CA THR A 407 -22.49 3.36 4.02
C THR A 407 -22.13 4.01 5.37
N ASN A 408 -21.66 5.26 5.39
CA ASN A 408 -21.29 5.99 6.62
C ASN A 408 -22.20 7.21 6.91
N GLY A 409 -23.34 7.29 6.21
CA GLY A 409 -24.27 8.41 6.32
C GLY A 409 -23.81 9.67 5.59
N GLY A 410 -23.12 9.51 4.46
CA GLY A 410 -22.74 10.60 3.56
C GLY A 410 -21.55 11.43 4.04
N LEU A 411 -20.85 11.00 5.10
CA LEU A 411 -19.86 11.80 5.81
C LEU A 411 -18.49 11.79 5.11
N TYR A 412 -17.99 12.97 4.84
CA TYR A 412 -16.58 13.27 4.64
C TYR A 412 -16.07 14.13 5.79
N GLU A 413 -14.91 13.78 6.31
CA GLU A 413 -14.20 14.49 7.38
C GLU A 413 -12.90 15.08 6.83
N ASP A 414 -12.36 16.09 7.51
CA ASP A 414 -11.10 16.75 7.17
C ASP A 414 -11.02 17.23 5.70
N VAL A 415 -12.15 17.67 5.15
CA VAL A 415 -12.20 18.26 3.81
C VAL A 415 -11.46 19.58 3.81
N TYR A 416 -10.46 19.72 2.95
CA TYR A 416 -9.65 20.92 2.79
C TYR A 416 -9.84 21.57 1.40
N PRO A 417 -9.47 22.85 1.22
CA PRO A 417 -9.63 23.53 -0.06
C PRO A 417 -8.91 22.80 -1.20
N GLY A 418 -9.60 22.65 -2.33
CA GLY A 418 -9.09 21.95 -3.51
C GLY A 418 -9.18 20.43 -3.45
N MET A 419 -9.62 19.84 -2.32
CA MET A 419 -9.82 18.40 -2.20
C MET A 419 -11.02 17.89 -3.02
N MET A 420 -12.06 18.72 -3.14
CA MET A 420 -13.33 18.37 -3.80
C MET A 420 -13.46 19.05 -5.16
N VAL A 421 -14.35 18.52 -6.02
CA VAL A 421 -14.72 19.20 -7.27
C VAL A 421 -15.22 20.62 -7.00
N THR A 422 -14.98 21.52 -7.96
CA THR A 422 -15.15 22.97 -7.80
C THR A 422 -16.46 23.37 -7.13
N GLU A 423 -17.61 22.88 -7.59
CA GLU A 423 -18.90 23.31 -7.03
C GLU A 423 -19.13 22.82 -5.59
N PHE A 424 -18.57 21.66 -5.24
CA PHE A 424 -18.61 21.11 -3.88
C PHE A 424 -17.65 21.90 -2.97
N ASN A 425 -16.42 22.12 -3.45
CA ASN A 425 -15.43 22.92 -2.76
C ASN A 425 -15.95 24.33 -2.45
N ASP A 426 -16.50 25.01 -3.47
CA ASP A 426 -17.03 26.37 -3.34
C ASP A 426 -18.21 26.42 -2.35
N TRP A 427 -19.02 25.37 -2.29
CA TRP A 427 -20.09 25.29 -1.30
C TRP A 427 -19.56 25.13 0.12
N CYS A 428 -18.53 24.32 0.32
CA CYS A 428 -17.88 24.07 1.61
C CYS A 428 -17.17 25.31 2.16
N PHE A 429 -16.48 26.07 1.31
CA PHE A 429 -15.61 27.19 1.71
C PHE A 429 -16.16 28.58 1.39
N ALA A 430 -17.46 28.70 1.14
CA ALA A 430 -18.12 30.00 1.01
C ALA A 430 -17.95 30.84 2.29
N GLU A 431 -17.70 32.16 2.14
CA GLU A 431 -17.39 33.07 3.27
C GLU A 431 -18.46 33.10 4.37
N ASP A 432 -19.72 32.79 4.04
CA ASP A 432 -20.86 32.79 4.97
C ASP A 432 -21.31 31.39 5.41
N ARG A 433 -20.54 30.35 5.10
CA ARG A 433 -20.84 28.97 5.49
C ARG A 433 -20.71 28.75 7.00
N ASN A 434 -21.72 28.13 7.60
CA ASN A 434 -21.76 27.77 9.01
C ASN A 434 -22.15 26.30 9.22
N VAL A 435 -21.83 25.77 10.41
CA VAL A 435 -22.30 24.45 10.86
C VAL A 435 -23.83 24.40 10.83
N ALA A 436 -24.36 23.26 10.40
CA ALA A 436 -25.77 22.97 10.13
C ALA A 436 -26.40 23.69 8.93
N ASP A 437 -25.61 24.45 8.15
CA ASP A 437 -26.06 24.90 6.84
C ASP A 437 -26.27 23.71 5.91
N TYR A 438 -27.22 23.84 4.99
CA TYR A 438 -27.55 22.81 4.02
C TYR A 438 -28.00 23.45 2.70
N GLY A 439 -27.94 22.69 1.61
CA GLY A 439 -28.37 23.16 0.30
C GLY A 439 -28.20 22.11 -0.79
N ILE A 440 -28.63 22.43 -2.00
CA ILE A 440 -28.42 21.58 -3.18
C ILE A 440 -27.39 22.25 -4.09
N ILE A 441 -26.42 21.47 -4.55
CA ILE A 441 -25.48 21.87 -5.60
C ILE A 441 -25.50 20.86 -6.73
N LYS A 442 -25.01 21.27 -7.90
CA LYS A 442 -24.84 20.42 -9.07
C LYS A 442 -23.36 20.29 -9.37
N THR A 443 -22.92 19.09 -9.70
CA THR A 443 -21.55 18.77 -10.18
C THR A 443 -21.66 17.95 -11.46
N SER A 444 -20.52 17.52 -12.02
CA SER A 444 -20.48 16.53 -13.10
C SER A 444 -21.07 15.16 -12.73
N TYR A 445 -21.04 14.78 -11.45
CA TYR A 445 -21.54 13.49 -10.96
C TYR A 445 -23.05 13.43 -10.77
N GLY A 446 -23.69 14.58 -10.56
CA GLY A 446 -25.11 14.64 -10.20
C GLY A 446 -25.45 15.82 -9.31
N TYR A 447 -26.62 15.75 -8.69
CA TYR A 447 -27.05 16.71 -7.67
C TYR A 447 -26.66 16.20 -6.29
N HIS A 448 -26.02 17.07 -5.51
CA HIS A 448 -25.64 16.79 -4.13
C HIS A 448 -26.53 17.58 -3.21
N ILE A 449 -27.14 16.90 -2.23
CA ILE A 449 -27.76 17.54 -1.08
C ILE A 449 -26.67 17.61 -0.01
N MET A 450 -26.31 18.82 0.41
CA MET A 450 -25.19 19.11 1.29
C MET A 450 -25.67 19.42 2.70
N TYR A 451 -24.90 19.03 3.71
CA TYR A 451 -25.09 19.40 5.11
C TYR A 451 -23.73 19.63 5.78
N MET A 452 -23.49 20.82 6.34
CA MET A 452 -22.25 21.16 7.03
C MET A 452 -22.27 20.58 8.46
N SER A 453 -21.48 19.53 8.69
CA SER A 453 -21.43 18.83 9.98
C SER A 453 -20.52 19.53 10.99
N GLY A 454 -19.39 20.06 10.55
CA GLY A 454 -18.40 20.61 11.48
C GLY A 454 -17.25 21.36 10.83
N VAL A 455 -16.48 22.04 11.67
CA VAL A 455 -15.23 22.71 11.31
C VAL A 455 -14.16 22.18 12.26
N SER A 456 -13.03 21.74 11.73
CA SER A 456 -11.91 21.25 12.53
C SER A 456 -11.29 22.38 13.34
N ASP A 457 -10.88 22.09 14.57
CA ASP A 457 -10.12 23.06 15.39
C ASP A 457 -8.70 23.31 14.83
N GLU A 458 -8.17 22.35 14.06
CA GLU A 458 -6.85 22.45 13.43
C GLU A 458 -6.94 23.15 12.07
N LEU A 459 -6.02 24.08 11.82
CA LEU A 459 -5.90 24.78 10.53
C LEU A 459 -5.31 23.83 9.48
N TYR A 460 -5.75 23.97 8.23
CA TYR A 460 -5.30 23.11 7.14
C TYR A 460 -3.77 23.13 6.96
N TRP A 461 -3.15 24.31 6.92
CA TRP A 461 -1.69 24.37 6.78
C TRP A 461 -0.97 23.72 7.97
N LYS A 462 -1.54 23.78 9.18
CA LYS A 462 -0.95 23.15 10.36
C LYS A 462 -1.00 21.64 10.27
N SER A 463 -2.09 21.05 9.79
CA SER A 463 -2.20 19.59 9.66
C SER A 463 -1.16 19.05 8.65
N VAL A 464 -1.03 19.70 7.50
CA VAL A 464 -0.04 19.32 6.47
C VAL A 464 1.40 19.50 6.97
N VAL A 465 1.70 20.64 7.59
CA VAL A 465 3.05 20.92 8.11
C VAL A 465 3.42 19.98 9.25
N LYS A 466 2.47 19.66 10.12
CA LYS A 466 2.68 18.75 11.26
C LYS A 466 3.02 17.35 10.82
N GLU A 467 2.35 16.82 9.79
CA GLU A 467 2.70 15.52 9.23
C GLU A 467 4.14 15.52 8.68
N ALA A 468 4.49 16.51 7.86
CA ALA A 468 5.83 16.65 7.30
C ALA A 468 6.91 16.80 8.39
N TYR A 469 6.68 17.68 9.36
CA TYR A 469 7.56 17.90 10.50
C TYR A 469 7.77 16.62 11.31
N LEU A 470 6.69 15.92 11.68
CA LEU A 470 6.81 14.67 12.45
C LEU A 470 7.54 13.59 11.67
N ASN A 471 7.34 13.50 10.36
CA ASN A 471 8.06 12.57 9.49
C ASN A 471 9.56 12.87 9.44
N GLU A 472 9.95 14.14 9.30
CA GLU A 472 11.36 14.53 9.34
C GLU A 472 11.99 14.23 10.70
N GLN A 473 11.29 14.53 11.80
CA GLN A 473 11.77 14.27 13.14
C GLN A 473 11.87 12.76 13.43
N ALA A 474 10.92 11.96 12.95
CA ALA A 474 10.98 10.50 13.03
C ALA A 474 12.18 9.93 12.25
N SER A 475 12.45 10.46 11.05
CA SER A 475 13.59 10.09 10.24
C SER A 475 14.92 10.44 10.92
N ALA A 476 15.03 11.66 11.47
CA ALA A 476 16.21 12.10 12.21
C ALA A 476 16.46 11.25 13.47
N LEU A 477 15.41 10.90 14.20
CA LEU A 477 15.48 9.99 15.35
C LEU A 477 15.99 8.61 14.93
N LEU A 478 15.44 8.05 13.84
CA LEU A 478 15.86 6.76 13.32
C LEU A 478 17.34 6.77 12.90
N ASP A 479 17.77 7.82 12.22
CA ASP A 479 19.17 8.01 11.83
C ASP A 479 20.09 8.08 13.06
N GLU A 480 19.68 8.79 14.12
CA GLU A 480 20.44 8.85 15.37
C GLU A 480 20.57 7.46 16.02
N ILE A 481 19.48 6.70 16.07
CA ILE A 481 19.47 5.33 16.59
C ILE A 481 20.39 4.43 15.76
N CYS A 482 20.22 4.41 14.43
CA CYS A 482 21.05 3.61 13.53
C CYS A 482 22.55 4.00 13.61
N ALA A 483 22.87 5.28 13.83
CA ALA A 483 24.24 5.72 14.03
C ALA A 483 24.87 5.19 15.34
N ARG A 484 24.07 4.92 16.38
CA ARG A 484 24.54 4.24 17.61
C ARG A 484 24.84 2.77 17.40
N TYR A 485 24.13 2.11 16.47
CA TYR A 485 24.25 0.69 16.17
C TYR A 485 24.54 0.49 14.66
N PRO A 486 25.76 0.79 14.19
CA PRO A 486 26.06 0.70 12.77
C PRO A 486 26.00 -0.75 12.28
N VAL A 487 25.31 -0.96 11.15
CA VAL A 487 25.31 -2.25 10.47
C VAL A 487 26.58 -2.43 9.64
N THR A 488 27.15 -3.62 9.70
CA THR A 488 28.27 -4.05 8.84
C THR A 488 27.92 -5.36 8.19
N SER A 489 28.35 -5.59 6.95
CA SER A 489 28.04 -6.82 6.22
C SER A 489 29.26 -7.40 5.50
N ASP A 490 29.20 -8.71 5.28
CA ASP A 490 30.07 -9.46 4.40
C ASP A 490 29.19 -10.27 3.44
N LEU A 491 28.85 -9.67 2.30
CA LEU A 491 27.96 -10.28 1.33
C LEU A 491 28.56 -11.53 0.68
N SER A 492 29.87 -11.79 0.81
CA SER A 492 30.46 -13.04 0.32
C SER A 492 29.93 -14.28 1.04
N ASN A 493 29.39 -14.09 2.26
CA ASN A 493 28.71 -15.10 3.05
C ASN A 493 27.22 -15.23 2.73
N ALA A 494 26.63 -14.29 1.98
CA ALA A 494 25.20 -14.28 1.71
C ALA A 494 24.82 -15.39 0.73
N GLY A 495 23.75 -16.12 1.07
CA GLY A 495 23.15 -17.09 0.19
C GLY A 495 21.63 -16.99 0.20
N ILE A 496 21.07 -16.88 -1.00
CA ILE A 496 19.64 -16.79 -1.26
C ILE A 496 19.18 -18.11 -1.87
N LEU A 497 18.22 -18.76 -1.21
CA LEU A 497 17.50 -19.87 -1.83
C LEU A 497 16.44 -19.30 -2.75
N GLU A 498 16.62 -19.51 -4.05
CA GLU A 498 15.58 -19.20 -5.03
C GLU A 498 14.33 -20.03 -4.75
N LEU A 499 13.21 -19.35 -4.57
CA LEU A 499 11.91 -20.00 -4.52
C LEU A 499 11.62 -20.48 -5.94
N LYS A 500 11.36 -21.78 -6.11
CA LYS A 500 11.07 -22.34 -7.43
C LYS A 500 9.92 -21.58 -8.08
N SER A 501 10.26 -20.68 -9.01
CA SER A 501 9.42 -19.90 -9.91
C SER A 501 7.92 -19.93 -9.58
N SER A 502 7.52 -19.32 -8.46
CA SER A 502 6.20 -18.70 -8.39
C SER A 502 6.18 -17.40 -9.20
N ALA A 503 7.34 -16.86 -9.59
CA ALA A 503 7.46 -15.68 -10.45
C ALA A 503 6.82 -15.85 -11.84
N ALA A 504 6.72 -17.09 -12.35
CA ALA A 504 5.99 -17.40 -13.59
C ALA A 504 4.50 -17.75 -13.38
N GLU A 505 4.07 -18.07 -12.15
CA GLU A 505 2.66 -18.44 -11.85
C GLU A 505 1.87 -17.29 -11.21
N ASN A 506 2.51 -16.40 -10.43
CA ASN A 506 1.87 -15.26 -9.76
C ASN A 506 1.70 -14.02 -10.67
N ALA A 507 2.35 -13.98 -11.83
CA ALA A 507 2.14 -12.91 -12.83
C ALA A 507 1.06 -13.29 -13.87
N ALA A 508 0.43 -14.47 -13.72
CA ALA A 508 -0.56 -15.01 -14.65
C ALA A 508 -1.95 -15.24 -14.02
N GLU A 509 -2.14 -14.86 -12.76
CA GLU A 509 -3.44 -14.70 -12.08
C GLU A 509 -3.60 -13.23 -11.67
#